data_AF-A0A267T7I2-F1
#
_entry.id   AF-A0A267T7I2-F1
#
_cell.length_a   1.000
_cell.length_b   1.000
_cell.length_c   1.000
_cell.angle_alpha   90.00
_cell.angle_beta   90.00
_cell.angle_gamma   90.00
#
_symmetry.space_group_name_H-M   'P 1'
#
loop_
_entity.id
_entity.type
_entity.pdbx_description
1 polymer ?
#
loop_
_entity_poly.entity_id
_entity_poly.type
_entity_poly.pdbx_seq_one_letter_code
_entity_poly.pdbx_strand_id
1 'polypeptide(L)'
;MKTIAITLVTLFLSLTSSFGQTSKDSLLVFIGEKIEVKYIPQKSSSDTTILGKDTVITVGLKLDNRYRAKYKILQVINGSFRQDTITFTAYDHYGEPAFSKFKTVLLFVTPQKGELYHEKYQYFDLYLTADNKWASPYSRRYTNDYYKDKITIRPEKILFKEEVSSPISHLSEDQRKTMFPKPYFDIKNGNAIAIYGNYVDDLIKLQKQTN
;
A
#
# COMPACT_ATOMS: atom_id res chain seq x y z
N MET A 1 -30.70 -54.88 -22.89
CA MET A 1 -30.94 -53.43 -22.73
C MET A 1 -29.94 -52.87 -21.74
N LYS A 2 -28.97 -52.07 -22.22
CA LYS A 2 -28.09 -51.25 -21.37
C LYS A 2 -27.89 -49.93 -22.08
N THR A 3 -28.59 -48.90 -21.63
CA THR A 3 -28.39 -47.51 -22.06
C THR A 3 -27.26 -46.91 -21.23
N ILE A 4 -26.13 -46.64 -21.88
CA ILE A 4 -25.03 -45.87 -21.29
C ILE A 4 -25.36 -44.40 -21.54
N ALA A 5 -25.72 -43.68 -20.48
CA ALA A 5 -25.86 -42.23 -20.53
C ALA A 5 -24.46 -41.60 -20.45
N ILE A 6 -24.04 -40.93 -21.52
CA ILE A 6 -22.83 -40.12 -21.54
C ILE A 6 -23.22 -38.72 -21.06
N THR A 7 -22.87 -38.38 -19.82
CA THR A 7 -23.06 -37.03 -19.29
C THR A 7 -21.90 -36.16 -19.78
N LEU A 8 -22.18 -35.29 -20.76
CA LEU A 8 -21.24 -34.27 -21.23
C LEU A 8 -21.23 -33.10 -20.23
N VAL A 9 -20.19 -32.99 -19.41
CA VAL A 9 -19.99 -31.82 -18.55
C VAL A 9 -19.23 -30.76 -19.35
N THR A 10 -19.95 -29.83 -19.96
CA THR A 10 -19.37 -28.63 -20.56
C THR A 10 -18.94 -27.66 -19.46
N LEU A 11 -17.64 -27.63 -19.18
CA LEU A 11 -17.02 -26.66 -18.28
C LEU A 11 -16.90 -25.31 -19.02
N PHE A 12 -17.90 -24.44 -18.84
CA PHE A 12 -17.82 -23.05 -19.27
C PHE A 12 -16.83 -22.29 -18.36
N LEU A 13 -15.56 -22.20 -18.77
CA LEU A 13 -14.65 -21.18 -18.22
C LEU A 13 -15.05 -19.82 -18.78
N SER A 14 -15.95 -19.14 -18.07
CA SER A 14 -16.21 -17.72 -18.31
C SER A 14 -14.99 -16.91 -17.85
N LEU A 15 -14.15 -16.48 -18.80
CA LEU A 15 -13.21 -15.38 -18.64
C LEU A 15 -14.02 -14.08 -18.49
N THR A 16 -14.62 -13.86 -17.32
CA THR A 16 -15.20 -12.56 -16.99
C THR A 16 -14.06 -11.65 -16.55
N SER A 17 -13.73 -10.67 -17.38
CA SER A 17 -13.03 -9.46 -16.95
C SER A 17 -13.70 -8.93 -15.68
N SER A 18 -12.92 -8.88 -14.60
CA SER A 18 -13.40 -8.50 -13.28
C SER A 18 -13.74 -7.02 -13.27
N PHE A 19 -15.03 -6.69 -13.34
CA PHE A 19 -15.54 -5.35 -13.06
C PHE A 19 -16.26 -5.34 -11.71
N GLY A 20 -15.64 -4.69 -10.73
CA GLY A 20 -16.32 -4.04 -9.60
C GLY A 20 -15.71 -2.63 -9.48
N GLN A 21 -16.42 -1.52 -9.25
CA GLN A 21 -17.80 -1.24 -8.84
C GLN A 21 -18.18 0.15 -9.41
N THR A 22 -19.48 0.43 -9.65
CA THR A 22 -19.97 1.56 -10.47
C THR A 22 -20.60 2.75 -9.72
N SER A 23 -20.59 2.82 -8.38
CA SER A 23 -20.95 4.07 -7.67
C SER A 23 -20.56 4.11 -6.17
N LYS A 24 -20.53 5.36 -5.65
CA LYS A 24 -20.25 5.94 -4.32
C LYS A 24 -19.76 5.03 -3.19
N ASP A 25 -18.60 4.42 -3.40
CA ASP A 25 -17.33 4.68 -2.69
C ASP A 25 -16.28 3.85 -3.43
N SER A 26 -15.67 4.44 -4.45
CA SER A 26 -14.76 3.73 -5.36
C SER A 26 -13.49 3.23 -4.69
N LEU A 27 -13.16 3.75 -3.50
CA LEU A 27 -11.95 3.40 -2.79
C LEU A 27 -12.04 1.98 -2.21
N LEU A 28 -11.27 1.05 -2.79
CA LEU A 28 -11.04 -0.26 -2.22
C LEU A 28 -9.94 -0.15 -1.15
N VAL A 29 -10.23 -0.61 0.06
CA VAL A 29 -9.24 -0.70 1.15
C VAL A 29 -9.16 -2.14 1.62
N PHE A 30 -7.95 -2.70 1.66
CA PHE A 30 -7.75 -4.10 2.01
C PHE A 30 -6.42 -4.34 2.70
N ILE A 31 -6.39 -5.38 3.52
CA ILE A 31 -5.16 -5.98 4.04
C ILE A 31 -4.66 -6.95 2.99
N GLY A 32 -3.45 -6.72 2.48
CA GLY A 32 -2.84 -7.51 1.43
C GLY A 32 -1.52 -8.13 1.86
N GLU A 33 -1.29 -9.39 1.49
CA GLU A 33 0.02 -10.03 1.53
C GLU A 33 0.69 -9.91 0.16
N LYS A 34 1.91 -9.39 0.12
CA LYS A 34 2.67 -9.16 -1.10
C LYS A 34 2.97 -10.47 -1.81
N ILE A 35 2.56 -10.57 -3.08
CA ILE A 35 3.01 -11.62 -3.99
C ILE A 35 4.17 -11.09 -4.81
N GLU A 36 4.02 -9.91 -5.41
CA GLU A 36 5.03 -9.35 -6.32
C GLU A 36 4.85 -7.84 -6.53
N VAL A 37 5.96 -7.12 -6.71
CA VAL A 37 5.98 -5.74 -7.24
C VAL A 37 7.03 -5.68 -8.36
N LYS A 38 6.60 -5.31 -9.57
CA LYS A 38 7.45 -5.29 -10.76
C LYS A 38 7.49 -3.90 -11.38
N TYR A 39 8.69 -3.41 -11.68
CA TYR A 39 8.88 -2.21 -12.48
C TYR A 39 8.34 -2.40 -13.90
N ILE A 40 7.67 -1.37 -14.42
CA ILE A 40 7.18 -1.28 -15.80
C ILE A 40 7.85 -0.07 -16.46
N PRO A 41 8.78 -0.29 -17.41
CA PRO A 41 9.42 0.78 -18.15
C PRO A 41 8.39 1.69 -18.82
N GLN A 42 8.58 3.00 -18.63
CA GLN A 42 7.77 3.99 -19.31
C GLN A 42 8.54 4.57 -20.50
N LYS A 43 7.93 4.55 -21.69
CA LYS A 43 8.48 5.29 -22.83
C LYS A 43 8.41 6.79 -22.53
N SER A 44 9.51 7.50 -22.74
CA SER A 44 9.52 8.96 -22.85
C SER A 44 8.93 9.34 -24.21
N SER A 45 8.22 10.46 -24.25
CA SER A 45 7.82 11.11 -25.49
C SER A 45 8.75 12.29 -25.75
N SER A 46 9.12 12.50 -27.00
CA SER A 46 9.82 13.70 -27.43
C SER A 46 9.14 14.25 -28.66
N ASP A 47 8.90 15.56 -28.65
CA ASP A 47 8.36 16.29 -29.79
C ASP A 47 9.45 17.19 -30.36
N THR A 48 9.51 17.29 -31.67
CA THR A 48 10.48 18.14 -32.37
C THR A 48 9.73 19.26 -33.08
N THR A 49 10.12 20.49 -32.80
CA THR A 49 9.57 21.70 -33.42
C THR A 49 10.69 22.43 -34.16
N ILE A 50 10.47 22.72 -35.45
CA ILE A 50 11.41 23.51 -36.25
C ILE A 50 10.97 24.98 -36.18
N LEU A 51 11.87 25.85 -35.72
CA LEU A 51 11.67 27.30 -35.60
C LEU A 51 12.66 28.02 -36.52
N GLY A 52 12.30 28.17 -37.79
CA GLY A 52 13.18 28.77 -38.80
C GLY A 52 14.42 27.92 -39.06
N LYS A 53 15.60 28.37 -38.63
CA LYS A 53 16.86 27.60 -38.71
C LYS A 53 17.13 26.77 -37.46
N ASP A 54 16.39 27.01 -36.38
CA ASP A 54 16.58 26.33 -35.11
C ASP A 54 15.69 25.08 -35.02
N THR A 55 16.17 24.06 -34.32
CA THR A 55 15.41 22.87 -33.99
C THR A 55 15.29 22.77 -32.48
N VAL A 56 14.05 22.74 -31.97
CA VAL A 56 13.76 22.58 -30.54
C VAL A 56 13.22 21.16 -30.31
N ILE A 57 13.89 20.41 -29.43
CA ILE A 57 13.45 19.09 -29.00
C ILE A 57 12.85 19.25 -27.60
N THR A 58 11.55 19.01 -27.48
CA THR A 58 10.84 18.98 -26.20
C THR A 58 10.78 17.54 -25.71
N VAL A 59 11.35 17.26 -24.54
CA VAL A 59 11.32 15.92 -23.95
C VAL A 59 10.37 15.91 -22.76
N GLY A 60 9.36 15.03 -22.80
CA GLY A 60 8.48 14.78 -21.67
C GLY A 60 9.20 13.99 -20.59
N LEU A 61 9.60 14.66 -19.51
CA LEU A 61 10.21 14.01 -18.35
C LEU A 61 9.14 13.33 -17.51
N LYS A 62 9.25 12.00 -17.38
CA LYS A 62 8.42 11.23 -16.46
C LYS A 62 9.11 11.16 -15.10
N LEU A 63 8.57 11.91 -14.16
CA LEU A 63 9.08 11.99 -12.79
C LEU A 63 8.64 10.81 -11.92
N ASP A 64 7.82 9.90 -12.44
CA ASP A 64 7.31 8.72 -11.74
C ASP A 64 7.69 7.44 -12.47
N ASN A 65 8.23 6.49 -11.70
CA ASN A 65 8.37 5.10 -12.14
C ASN A 65 7.02 4.38 -11.99
N ARG A 66 6.65 3.58 -13.00
CA ARG A 66 5.43 2.77 -12.97
C ARG A 66 5.76 1.38 -12.46
N TYR A 67 4.89 0.84 -11.61
CA TYR A 67 4.98 -0.52 -11.10
C TYR A 67 3.66 -1.25 -11.25
N ARG A 68 3.72 -2.56 -11.46
CA ARG A 68 2.59 -3.48 -11.30
C ARG A 68 2.77 -4.26 -10.01
N ALA A 69 1.84 -4.08 -9.10
CA ALA A 69 1.79 -4.73 -7.81
C ALA A 69 0.73 -5.84 -7.83
N LYS A 70 1.07 -7.01 -7.29
CA LYS A 70 0.19 -8.16 -7.14
C LYS A 70 0.20 -8.61 -5.68
N TYR A 71 -0.99 -8.70 -5.09
CA TYR A 71 -1.18 -9.01 -3.66
C TYR A 71 -2.29 -10.04 -3.48
N LYS A 72 -2.14 -10.90 -2.48
CA LYS A 72 -3.24 -11.72 -1.97
C LYS A 72 -4.06 -10.87 -0.99
N ILE A 73 -5.37 -10.82 -1.16
CA ILE A 73 -6.29 -10.16 -0.23
C ILE A 73 -6.52 -11.08 0.96
N LEU A 74 -6.14 -10.60 2.15
CA LEU A 74 -6.41 -11.28 3.42
C LEU A 74 -7.75 -10.84 3.99
N GLN A 75 -8.07 -9.55 3.85
CA GLN A 75 -9.31 -8.98 4.36
C GLN A 75 -9.66 -7.71 3.58
N VAL A 76 -10.93 -7.56 3.18
CA VAL A 76 -11.46 -6.30 2.64
C VAL A 76 -11.97 -5.46 3.81
N ILE A 77 -11.54 -4.20 3.88
CA ILE A 77 -11.90 -3.22 4.92
C ILE A 77 -12.97 -2.24 4.42
N ASN A 78 -12.84 -1.81 3.16
CA ASN A 78 -13.82 -0.94 2.49
C ASN A 78 -13.95 -1.30 1.02
N GLY A 79 -15.15 -1.15 0.46
CA GLY A 79 -15.46 -1.50 -0.92
C GLY A 79 -15.75 -3.00 -1.10
N SER A 80 -15.71 -3.47 -2.34
CA SER A 80 -15.93 -4.88 -2.67
C SER A 80 -14.96 -5.37 -3.73
N PHE A 81 -14.44 -6.59 -3.55
CA PHE A 81 -13.59 -7.26 -4.52
C PHE A 81 -13.78 -8.78 -4.41
N ARG A 82 -14.01 -9.45 -5.55
CA ARG A 82 -14.47 -10.85 -5.56
C ARG A 82 -13.35 -11.89 -5.55
N GLN A 83 -12.16 -11.51 -6.00
CA GLN A 83 -11.03 -12.43 -6.12
C GLN A 83 -10.16 -12.36 -4.86
N ASP A 84 -9.44 -13.43 -4.56
CA ASP A 84 -8.49 -13.48 -3.44
C ASP A 84 -7.15 -12.81 -3.78
N THR A 85 -6.97 -12.38 -5.03
CA THR A 85 -5.73 -11.83 -5.56
C THR A 85 -6.06 -10.59 -6.38
N ILE A 86 -5.35 -9.51 -6.13
CA ILE A 86 -5.54 -8.21 -6.79
C ILE A 86 -4.25 -7.77 -7.49
N THR A 87 -4.40 -7.16 -8.65
CA THR A 87 -3.32 -6.51 -9.39
C THR A 87 -3.67 -5.05 -9.63
N PHE A 88 -2.75 -4.14 -9.32
CA PHE A 88 -2.94 -2.70 -9.49
C PHE A 88 -1.64 -2.02 -9.96
N THR A 89 -1.79 -0.82 -10.53
CA THR A 89 -0.67 0.05 -10.91
C THR A 89 -0.30 0.94 -9.73
N ALA A 90 0.99 1.09 -9.45
CA ALA A 90 1.52 2.07 -8.52
C ALA A 90 2.53 2.99 -9.23
N TYR A 91 2.60 4.25 -8.77
CA TYR A 91 3.56 5.23 -9.26
C TYR A 91 4.37 5.78 -8.08
N ASP A 92 5.68 5.92 -8.25
CA ASP A 92 6.54 6.50 -7.22
C ASP A 92 7.68 7.32 -7.86
N HIS A 93 8.01 8.44 -7.20
CA HIS A 93 9.01 9.40 -7.66
C HIS A 93 10.45 8.89 -7.50
N TYR A 94 10.73 8.09 -6.46
CA TYR A 94 12.11 7.84 -6.02
C TYR A 94 12.51 6.35 -6.03
N GLY A 95 11.91 5.57 -6.92
CA GLY A 95 12.22 4.15 -7.08
C GLY A 95 11.03 3.26 -6.74
N GLU A 96 11.28 2.12 -6.11
CA GLU A 96 10.22 1.16 -5.79
C GLU A 96 9.27 1.70 -4.72
N PRO A 97 7.93 1.52 -4.86
CA PRO A 97 6.97 2.03 -3.89
C PRO A 97 7.27 1.52 -2.49
N ALA A 98 7.31 2.41 -1.49
CA ALA A 98 7.79 2.04 -0.15
C ALA A 98 7.02 0.88 0.52
N PHE A 99 5.72 0.73 0.23
CA PHE A 99 4.90 -0.39 0.72
C PHE A 99 5.43 -1.76 0.28
N SER A 100 6.16 -1.83 -0.83
CA SER A 100 6.73 -3.07 -1.37
C SER A 100 7.76 -3.71 -0.44
N LYS A 101 8.33 -2.97 0.51
CA LYS A 101 9.32 -3.48 1.46
C LYS A 101 8.71 -4.41 2.52
N PHE A 102 7.39 -4.35 2.68
CA PHE A 102 6.67 -5.07 3.72
C PHE A 102 5.95 -6.29 3.15
N LYS A 103 5.82 -7.34 3.98
CA LYS A 103 5.10 -8.56 3.59
C LYS A 103 3.59 -8.35 3.61
N THR A 104 3.08 -7.71 4.66
CA THR A 104 1.65 -7.43 4.83
C THR A 104 1.42 -5.94 4.97
N VAL A 105 0.43 -5.41 4.25
CA VAL A 105 0.14 -3.97 4.19
C VAL A 105 -1.35 -3.69 4.16
N LEU A 106 -1.76 -2.56 4.72
CA LEU A 106 -3.05 -1.95 4.45
C LEU A 106 -2.90 -1.05 3.22
N LEU A 107 -3.63 -1.33 2.16
CA LEU A 107 -3.55 -0.61 0.89
C LEU A 107 -4.87 0.07 0.52
N PHE A 108 -4.74 1.20 -0.16
CA PHE A 108 -5.81 2.05 -0.64
C PHE A 108 -5.71 2.09 -2.17
N VAL A 109 -6.75 1.61 -2.85
CA VAL A 109 -6.75 1.42 -4.31
C VAL A 109 -8.03 1.98 -4.91
N THR A 110 -7.89 2.81 -5.94
CA THR A 110 -9.02 3.42 -6.65
C THR A 110 -9.11 2.88 -8.07
N PRO A 111 -10.31 2.49 -8.53
CA PRO A 111 -10.57 2.17 -9.92
C PRO A 111 -10.64 3.47 -10.75
N GLN A 112 -9.88 3.52 -11.83
CA GLN A 112 -9.90 4.61 -12.80
C GLN A 112 -9.86 4.03 -14.22
N LYS A 113 -10.88 4.34 -15.03
CA LYS A 113 -10.98 3.91 -16.45
C LYS A 113 -10.77 2.39 -16.66
N GLY A 114 -11.27 1.57 -15.74
CA GLY A 114 -11.16 0.10 -15.81
C GLY A 114 -9.82 -0.47 -15.32
N GLU A 115 -8.90 0.37 -14.86
CA GLU A 115 -7.67 -0.06 -14.19
C GLU A 115 -7.72 0.28 -12.70
N LEU A 116 -6.95 -0.44 -11.88
CA LEU A 116 -6.80 -0.19 -10.45
C LEU A 116 -5.49 0.53 -10.19
N TYR A 117 -5.54 1.59 -9.38
CA TYR A 117 -4.38 2.40 -9.03
C TYR A 117 -4.22 2.51 -7.53
N HIS A 118 -3.00 2.35 -7.05
CA HIS A 118 -2.64 2.65 -5.67
C HIS A 118 -2.77 4.15 -5.41
N GLU A 119 -3.42 4.51 -4.30
CA GLU A 119 -3.41 5.87 -3.78
C GLU A 119 -1.99 6.21 -3.31
N LYS A 120 -1.32 7.08 -4.07
CA LYS A 120 0.11 7.35 -3.92
C LYS A 120 0.45 7.72 -2.47
N TYR A 121 1.43 7.01 -1.90
CA TYR A 121 1.90 7.16 -0.52
C TYR A 121 0.88 6.85 0.59
N GLN A 122 -0.26 6.25 0.24
CA GLN A 122 -1.27 5.83 1.21
C GLN A 122 -1.14 4.32 1.45
N TYR A 123 -0.48 3.97 2.55
CA TYR A 123 -0.39 2.58 3.03
C TYR A 123 -0.01 2.55 4.51
N PHE A 124 -0.19 1.40 5.14
CA PHE A 124 0.40 1.09 6.43
C PHE A 124 1.07 -0.28 6.36
N ASP A 125 2.25 -0.43 6.93
CA ASP A 125 2.86 -1.74 7.18
C ASP A 125 2.14 -2.42 8.34
N LEU A 126 1.83 -3.70 8.18
CA LEU A 126 1.05 -4.45 9.16
C LEU A 126 1.81 -5.66 9.68
N TYR A 127 1.76 -5.83 11.00
CA TYR A 127 2.34 -6.96 11.71
C TYR A 127 1.27 -7.62 12.56
N LEU A 128 1.39 -8.93 12.69
CA LEU A 128 0.44 -9.72 13.47
C LEU A 128 0.73 -9.51 14.96
N THR A 129 -0.32 -9.31 15.74
CA THR A 129 -0.25 -9.18 17.20
C THR A 129 -0.47 -10.53 17.89
N ALA A 130 -0.14 -10.61 19.18
CA ALA A 130 -0.32 -11.82 19.98
C ALA A 130 -1.78 -12.27 20.07
N ASP A 131 -2.74 -11.35 19.95
CA ASP A 131 -4.18 -11.63 19.88
C ASP A 131 -4.69 -11.86 18.44
N ASN A 132 -3.79 -12.10 17.48
CA ASN A 132 -4.07 -12.41 16.07
C ASN A 132 -4.83 -11.30 15.31
N LYS A 133 -4.58 -10.04 15.64
CA LYS A 133 -5.02 -8.87 14.88
C LYS A 133 -3.87 -8.25 14.10
N TRP A 134 -4.18 -7.34 13.19
CA TRP A 134 -3.18 -6.57 12.45
C TRP A 134 -3.01 -5.18 13.04
N ALA A 135 -1.77 -4.76 13.25
CA ALA A 135 -1.43 -3.43 13.72
C ALA A 135 -0.20 -2.87 12.99
N SER A 136 -0.12 -1.55 12.90
CA SER A 136 1.07 -0.84 12.42
C SER A 136 1.77 -0.16 13.61
N PRO A 137 3.12 -0.13 13.67
CA PRO A 137 3.86 0.63 14.65
C PRO A 137 3.47 2.12 14.64
N TYR A 138 3.74 2.81 15.74
CA TYR A 138 3.62 4.26 15.81
C TYR A 138 4.32 4.94 14.63
N SER A 139 3.65 5.95 14.05
CA SER A 139 4.22 6.75 12.97
C SER A 139 4.10 8.24 13.26
N ARG A 140 5.24 8.94 13.20
CA ARG A 140 5.32 10.40 13.34
C ARG A 140 4.50 11.15 12.28
N ARG A 141 4.19 10.50 11.15
CA ARG A 141 3.37 11.08 10.08
C ARG A 141 2.05 11.66 10.62
N TYR A 142 1.47 11.01 11.62
CA TYR A 142 0.18 11.35 12.22
C TYR A 142 0.30 12.10 13.55
N THR A 143 1.48 12.62 13.88
CA THR A 143 1.69 13.37 15.14
C THR A 143 2.48 14.65 14.94
N ASN A 144 2.56 15.12 13.69
CA ASN A 144 3.18 16.41 13.40
C ASN A 144 2.24 17.56 13.82
N ASP A 145 2.80 18.77 13.92
CA ASP A 145 2.05 19.95 14.34
C ASP A 145 0.87 20.30 13.45
N TYR A 146 0.90 19.85 12.18
CA TYR A 146 -0.17 20.11 11.23
C TYR A 146 -1.45 19.32 11.54
N TYR A 147 -1.33 18.11 12.09
CA TYR A 147 -2.48 17.24 12.41
C TYR A 147 -2.82 17.16 13.89
N LYS A 148 -2.02 17.76 14.78
CA LYS A 148 -2.14 17.59 16.24
C LYS A 148 -3.54 17.88 16.81
N ASP A 149 -4.25 18.85 16.25
CA ASP A 149 -5.57 19.28 16.71
C ASP A 149 -6.72 18.53 16.00
N LYS A 150 -6.42 17.79 14.92
CA LYS A 150 -7.39 17.02 14.14
C LYS A 150 -7.48 15.56 14.58
N ILE A 151 -6.41 15.03 15.19
CA ILE A 151 -6.27 13.61 15.46
C ILE A 151 -6.81 13.28 16.85
N THR A 152 -7.85 12.44 16.85
CA THR A 152 -8.47 11.92 18.07
C THR A 152 -7.92 10.56 18.48
N ILE A 153 -7.25 9.87 17.54
CA ILE A 153 -6.72 8.53 17.73
C ILE A 153 -5.36 8.63 18.40
N ARG A 154 -5.18 7.85 19.47
CA ARG A 154 -3.90 7.75 20.18
C ARG A 154 -3.32 6.35 19.97
N PRO A 155 -2.00 6.23 19.81
CA PRO A 155 -1.35 4.93 19.79
C PRO A 155 -1.48 4.25 21.15
N GLU A 156 -1.59 2.93 21.15
CA GLU A 156 -1.64 2.11 22.36
C GLU A 156 -0.51 1.09 22.39
N LYS A 157 -0.27 0.46 23.53
CA LYS A 157 0.73 -0.61 23.64
C LYS A 157 0.28 -1.81 22.83
N ILE A 158 1.12 -2.27 21.91
CA ILE A 158 0.84 -3.42 21.07
C ILE A 158 1.83 -4.54 21.41
N LEU A 159 1.29 -5.70 21.76
CA LEU A 159 2.09 -6.92 21.87
C LEU A 159 2.16 -7.56 20.48
N PHE A 160 3.19 -7.22 19.72
CA PHE A 160 3.45 -7.86 18.43
C PHE A 160 3.86 -9.32 18.62
N LYS A 161 3.41 -10.20 17.70
CA LYS A 161 3.71 -11.63 17.75
C LYS A 161 5.18 -11.92 17.49
N GLU A 162 5.78 -11.12 16.61
CA GLU A 162 7.21 -11.12 16.32
C GLU A 162 7.76 -9.71 16.64
N GLU A 163 9.05 -9.62 16.96
CA GLU A 163 9.69 -8.33 17.19
C GLU A 163 9.64 -7.49 15.91
N VAL A 164 9.04 -6.31 16.00
CA VAL A 164 9.06 -5.31 14.93
C VAL A 164 10.15 -4.31 15.23
N SER A 165 11.27 -4.38 14.48
CA SER A 165 12.44 -3.55 14.73
C SER A 165 13.04 -2.94 13.46
N SER A 166 13.70 -1.80 13.63
CA SER A 166 14.39 -1.07 12.56
C SER A 166 15.82 -0.75 12.97
N PRO A 167 16.83 -1.03 12.12
CA PRO A 167 18.21 -0.66 12.41
C PRO A 167 18.37 0.85 12.39
N ILE A 168 18.98 1.41 13.44
CA ILE A 168 19.13 2.86 13.61
C ILE A 168 20.60 3.30 13.75
N SER A 169 21.55 2.37 13.59
CA SER A 169 22.98 2.67 13.72
C SER A 169 23.47 3.78 12.78
N HIS A 170 22.82 3.94 11.63
CA HIS A 170 23.13 4.97 10.63
C HIS A 170 22.56 6.36 10.97
N LEU A 171 21.72 6.48 12.00
CA LEU A 171 21.06 7.73 12.39
C LEU A 171 21.82 8.44 13.51
N SER A 172 21.85 9.77 13.44
CA SER A 172 22.29 10.63 14.53
C SER A 172 21.35 10.53 15.73
N GLU A 173 21.80 10.99 16.90
CA GLU A 173 20.98 10.96 18.12
C GLU A 173 19.68 11.76 17.97
N ASP A 174 19.74 12.94 17.34
CA ASP A 174 18.57 13.79 17.10
C ASP A 174 17.58 13.16 16.11
N GLN A 175 18.09 12.48 15.08
CA GLN A 175 17.26 11.71 14.16
C GLN A 175 16.57 10.56 14.89
N ARG A 176 17.26 9.84 15.78
CA ARG A 176 16.67 8.76 16.59
C ARG A 176 15.57 9.27 17.50
N LYS A 177 15.81 10.37 18.23
CA LYS A 177 14.80 10.99 19.10
C LYS A 177 13.57 11.42 18.33
N THR A 178 13.74 11.92 17.11
CA THR A 178 12.65 12.41 16.27
C THR A 178 11.87 11.27 15.62
N MET A 179 12.56 10.27 15.06
CA MET A 179 11.94 9.18 14.28
C MET A 179 11.42 8.06 15.16
N PHE A 180 12.09 7.77 16.27
CA PHE A 180 11.76 6.69 17.20
C PHE A 180 11.61 7.20 18.64
N PRO A 181 10.67 8.12 18.90
CA PRO A 181 10.53 8.74 20.21
C PRO A 181 10.03 7.75 21.28
N LYS A 182 10.52 7.91 22.51
CA LYS A 182 9.89 7.31 23.69
C LYS A 182 8.50 7.97 23.92
N PRO A 183 7.50 7.24 24.44
CA PRO A 183 7.56 5.84 24.88
C PRO A 183 7.26 4.81 23.77
N TYR A 184 7.15 5.24 22.51
CA TYR A 184 6.62 4.41 21.43
C TYR A 184 7.58 3.34 20.93
N PHE A 185 8.89 3.58 21.11
CA PHE A 185 9.94 2.64 20.78
C PHE A 185 10.89 2.42 21.95
N ASP A 186 11.42 1.20 22.03
CA ASP A 186 12.58 0.86 22.86
C ASP A 186 13.83 0.85 21.99
N ILE A 187 14.93 1.38 22.51
CA ILE A 187 16.19 1.49 21.76
C ILE A 187 17.19 0.52 22.37
N LYS A 188 17.51 -0.55 21.63
CA LYS A 188 18.39 -1.63 22.11
C LYS A 188 19.27 -2.15 20.99
N ASN A 189 20.56 -2.34 21.29
CA ASN A 189 21.54 -2.97 20.40
C ASN A 189 21.58 -2.39 18.97
N GLY A 190 21.42 -1.07 18.83
CA GLY A 190 21.42 -0.40 17.52
C GLY A 190 20.11 -0.53 16.72
N ASN A 191 19.04 -1.02 17.35
CA ASN A 191 17.70 -1.11 16.78
C ASN A 191 16.69 -0.27 17.57
N ALA A 192 15.68 0.25 16.88
CA ALA A 192 14.45 0.75 17.46
C ALA A 192 13.38 -0.35 17.37
N ILE A 193 12.85 -0.77 18.52
CA ILE A 193 11.86 -1.85 18.65
C ILE A 193 10.50 -1.20 18.95
N ALA A 194 9.47 -1.53 18.17
CA ALA A 194 8.14 -0.95 18.34
C ALA A 194 7.46 -1.50 19.61
N ILE A 195 6.96 -0.58 20.45
CA ILE A 195 6.15 -0.91 21.64
C ILE A 195 4.70 -0.45 21.47
N TYR A 196 4.49 0.65 20.75
CA TYR A 196 3.18 1.23 20.52
C TYR A 196 2.82 1.25 19.05
N GLY A 197 1.51 1.28 18.78
CA GLY A 197 0.96 1.33 17.43
C GLY A 197 -0.55 1.51 17.44
N ASN A 198 -1.16 1.22 16.31
CA ASN A 198 -2.60 1.28 16.12
C ASN A 198 -3.09 0.07 15.32
N TYR A 199 -4.22 -0.51 15.73
CA TYR A 199 -4.92 -1.53 14.97
C TYR A 199 -5.59 -0.94 13.71
N VAL A 200 -5.91 -1.80 12.76
CA VAL A 200 -6.46 -1.41 11.44
C VAL A 200 -7.62 -0.42 11.52
N ASP A 201 -8.61 -0.62 12.40
CA ASP A 201 -9.75 0.29 12.52
C ASP A 201 -9.34 1.73 12.87
N ASP A 202 -8.32 1.87 13.71
CA ASP A 202 -7.76 3.16 14.10
C ASP A 202 -6.88 3.75 13.00
N LEU A 203 -6.15 2.93 12.24
CA LEU A 203 -5.41 3.37 11.05
C LEU A 203 -6.36 3.95 9.99
N ILE A 204 -7.54 3.37 9.80
CA ILE A 204 -8.58 3.90 8.90
C ILE A 204 -9.10 5.25 9.39
N LYS A 205 -9.35 5.39 10.69
CA LYS A 205 -9.78 6.69 11.28
C LYS A 205 -8.69 7.74 11.14
N LEU A 206 -7.43 7.39 11.42
CA LEU A 206 -6.27 8.26 11.20
C LEU A 206 -6.20 8.73 9.74
N GLN A 207 -6.34 7.80 8.81
CA GLN A 207 -6.32 8.10 7.37
C GLN A 207 -7.41 9.11 6.98
N LYS A 208 -8.63 8.97 7.51
CA LYS A 208 -9.76 9.89 7.28
C LYS A 208 -9.58 11.27 7.94
N GLN A 209 -8.78 11.37 8.99
CA GLN A 209 -8.49 12.64 9.68
C GLN A 209 -7.36 13.43 9.01
N THR A 210 -6.55 12.76 8.17
CA THR A 210 -5.35 13.34 7.55
C THR A 210 -5.38 13.44 6.03
N ASN A 211 -6.46 13.01 5.36
CA ASN A 211 -6.69 13.23 3.93
C ASN A 211 -8.10 13.80 3.75
#